data_AF-A0A0M8ZQD0-F1
#
_entry.id   AF-A0A0M8ZQD0-F1
#
_cell.length_a   1.000
_cell.length_b   1.000
_cell.length_c   1.000
_cell.angle_alpha   90.00
_cell.angle_beta   90.00
_cell.angle_gamma   90.00
#
_symmetry.space_group_name_H-M   'P 1'
#
loop_
_entity.id
_entity.type
_entity.pdbx_description
1 polymer ?
#
loop_
_entity_poly.entity_id
_entity_poly.type
_entity_poly.pdbx_seq_one_letter_code
_entity_poly.pdbx_strand_id
1 'polypeptide(L)'
;MKYIRVDSYGTCLNNAQLDKRLKENYLEILNNEDFLSFIANYKFTIAFENAVCDDYITEKLWRPLTVGSIPIYYGSPSFKVLKFII
;
A
#
# COMPACT_ATOMS: atom_id res chain seq x y z
N MET A 1 -12.52 -1.68 11.58
CA MET A 1 -12.83 -2.77 10.63
C MET A 1 -14.22 -3.33 10.90
N LYS A 2 -15.27 -2.54 10.65
CA LYS A 2 -16.65 -2.90 11.01
C LYS A 2 -17.40 -3.65 9.90
N TYR A 3 -17.02 -3.38 8.65
CA TYR A 3 -17.76 -3.84 7.47
C TYR A 3 -16.99 -4.88 6.65
N ILE A 4 -15.68 -4.72 6.54
CA ILE A 4 -14.79 -5.61 5.77
C ILE A 4 -13.52 -5.84 6.59
N ARG A 5 -12.95 -7.05 6.45
CA ARG A 5 -11.64 -7.39 7.00
C ARG A 5 -10.54 -6.69 6.19
N VAL A 6 -9.59 -6.13 6.91
CA VAL A 6 -8.44 -5.35 6.44
C VAL A 6 -7.22 -5.87 7.19
N ASP A 7 -6.31 -6.52 6.48
CA ASP A 7 -5.10 -7.03 7.10
C ASP A 7 -4.04 -5.92 7.19
N SER A 8 -3.52 -5.71 8.40
CA SER A 8 -2.47 -4.75 8.74
C SER A 8 -1.28 -5.50 9.28
N TYR A 9 -0.17 -5.37 8.56
CA TYR A 9 1.10 -6.03 8.83
C TYR A 9 2.13 -5.11 9.50
N GLY A 10 1.84 -3.80 9.54
CA GLY A 10 2.67 -2.82 10.20
C GLY A 10 2.52 -2.86 11.72
N THR A 11 3.25 -1.98 12.40
CA THR A 11 3.15 -1.82 13.86
C THR A 11 1.78 -1.31 14.31
N CYS A 12 1.10 -0.53 13.46
CA CYS A 12 -0.27 -0.08 13.69
C CYS A 12 -1.26 -1.22 13.44
N LEU A 13 -2.17 -1.47 14.39
CA LEU A 13 -3.17 -2.53 14.41
C LEU A 13 -2.62 -3.97 14.44
N ASN A 14 -1.62 -4.30 13.60
CA ASN A 14 -0.86 -5.55 13.57
C ASN A 14 -1.73 -6.82 13.73
N ASN A 15 -2.82 -6.90 12.98
CA ASN A 15 -3.80 -7.98 13.07
C ASN A 15 -3.51 -9.14 12.10
N ALA A 16 -2.48 -9.03 11.27
CA ALA A 16 -2.00 -10.07 10.37
C ALA A 16 -0.47 -10.17 10.48
N GLN A 17 0.07 -11.39 10.37
CA GLN A 17 1.51 -11.62 10.48
C GLN A 17 2.12 -11.85 9.11
N LEU A 18 3.19 -11.11 8.84
CA LEU A 18 3.97 -11.25 7.63
C LEU A 18 4.90 -12.47 7.77
N ASP A 19 5.18 -13.16 6.66
CA ASP A 19 6.22 -14.20 6.64
C ASP A 19 7.53 -13.59 7.17
N LYS A 20 8.27 -14.34 7.99
CA LYS A 20 9.57 -13.92 8.54
C LYS A 20 10.52 -13.46 7.44
N ARG A 21 10.50 -14.12 6.28
CA ARG A 21 11.30 -13.77 5.10
C ARG A 21 11.07 -12.33 4.64
N LEU A 22 9.84 -11.84 4.75
CA LEU A 22 9.48 -10.49 4.38
C LEU A 22 9.62 -9.48 5.54
N LYS A 23 9.82 -9.97 6.77
CA LYS A 23 9.84 -9.14 7.98
C LYS A 23 11.26 -8.73 8.39
N GLU A 24 12.24 -9.61 8.25
CA GLU A 24 13.60 -9.41 8.79
C GLU A 24 14.41 -8.37 8.00
N ASN A 25 14.25 -8.27 6.67
CA ASN A 25 14.95 -7.30 5.81
C ASN A 25 13.98 -6.38 5.06
N TYR A 26 12.89 -5.97 5.71
CA TYR A 26 11.76 -5.32 5.05
C TYR A 26 12.19 -4.12 4.17
N LEU A 27 13.09 -3.26 4.67
CA LEU A 27 13.55 -2.06 3.95
C LEU A 27 14.28 -2.38 2.64
N GLU A 28 15.05 -3.45 2.61
CA GLU A 28 15.83 -3.86 1.43
C GLU A 28 14.96 -4.52 0.36
N ILE A 29 13.87 -5.17 0.79
CA ILE A 29 13.00 -5.96 -0.09
C ILE A 29 11.75 -5.21 -0.56
N LEU A 30 11.54 -3.95 -0.14
CA LEU A 30 10.33 -3.17 -0.44
C LEU A 30 9.99 -3.14 -1.94
N ASN A 31 11.00 -3.22 -2.81
CA ASN A 31 10.85 -3.22 -4.27
C ASN A 31 11.23 -4.56 -4.92
N ASN A 32 11.46 -5.61 -4.12
CA ASN A 32 11.74 -6.96 -4.62
C ASN A 32 10.44 -7.64 -5.06
N GLU A 33 10.54 -8.53 -6.06
CA GLU A 33 9.45 -9.34 -6.58
C GLU A 33 8.70 -10.10 -5.49
N ASP A 34 9.37 -10.59 -4.44
CA ASP A 34 8.71 -11.30 -3.34
C ASP A 34 7.69 -10.41 -2.60
N PHE A 35 8.08 -9.16 -2.31
CA PHE A 35 7.20 -8.20 -1.64
C PHE A 35 6.10 -7.67 -2.56
N LEU A 36 6.44 -7.44 -3.84
CA LEU A 36 5.47 -7.04 -4.86
C LEU A 36 4.42 -8.14 -5.10
N SER A 37 4.85 -9.40 -5.19
CA SER A 37 3.98 -10.57 -5.30
C SER A 37 3.08 -10.72 -4.08
N PHE A 38 3.61 -10.43 -2.88
CA PHE A 38 2.80 -10.38 -1.67
C PHE A 38 1.68 -9.33 -1.77
N ILE A 39 1.99 -8.09 -2.18
CA ILE A 39 0.99 -7.03 -2.36
C ILE A 39 -0.04 -7.40 -3.42
N ALA A 40 0.36 -8.06 -4.51
CA ALA A 40 -0.51 -8.49 -5.60
C ALA A 40 -1.66 -9.41 -5.15
N ASN A 41 -1.54 -10.07 -3.99
CA ASN A 41 -2.62 -10.88 -3.43
C ASN A 41 -3.81 -10.04 -2.91
N TYR A 42 -3.64 -8.72 -2.81
CA TYR A 42 -4.68 -7.79 -2.37
C TYR A 42 -5.29 -7.05 -3.54
N LYS A 43 -6.63 -6.99 -3.57
CA LYS A 43 -7.36 -6.18 -4.57
C LYS A 43 -7.24 -4.68 -4.28
N PHE A 44 -7.14 -4.32 -3.00
CA PHE A 44 -7.07 -2.94 -2.53
C PHE A 44 -5.93 -2.79 -1.52
N THR A 45 -5.16 -1.71 -1.65
CA THR A 45 -4.09 -1.35 -0.71
C THR A 45 -4.35 0.03 -0.14
N ILE A 46 -4.28 0.18 1.18
CA ILE A 46 -4.39 1.50 1.83
C ILE A 46 -3.08 2.26 1.61
N ALA A 47 -3.12 3.33 0.83
CA ALA A 47 -1.97 4.10 0.38
C ALA A 47 -1.99 5.50 1.00
N PHE A 48 -1.87 5.56 2.33
CA PHE A 48 -1.92 6.83 3.05
C PHE A 48 -0.53 7.41 3.21
N GLU A 49 -0.38 8.68 2.88
CA GLU A 49 0.84 9.43 3.14
C GLU A 49 0.93 9.83 4.61
N ASN A 50 2.15 10.07 5.07
CA ASN A 50 2.42 10.47 6.45
C ASN A 50 1.88 11.88 6.77
N ALA A 51 1.63 12.70 5.76
CA ALA A 51 1.08 14.04 5.87
C ALA A 51 0.25 14.39 4.63
N VAL A 52 -0.70 15.31 4.80
CA VAL A 52 -1.45 15.93 3.69
C VAL A 52 -0.67 17.16 3.25
N CYS A 53 -0.02 17.08 2.09
CA CYS A 53 0.80 18.16 1.55
C CYS A 53 0.74 18.15 0.02
N ASP A 54 0.67 19.33 -0.59
CA ASP A 54 0.66 19.45 -2.05
C ASP A 54 1.91 18.81 -2.66
N ASP A 55 1.68 18.04 -3.72
CA ASP A 55 2.67 17.26 -4.47
C ASP A 55 3.46 16.21 -3.65
N TYR A 56 3.07 15.96 -2.40
CA TYR A 56 3.65 14.89 -1.58
C TYR A 56 3.03 13.53 -1.93
N ILE A 57 3.61 12.89 -2.94
CA ILE A 57 3.21 11.58 -3.46
C ILE A 57 4.43 10.67 -3.43
N THR A 58 4.34 9.55 -2.74
CA THR A 58 5.47 8.63 -2.53
C THR A 58 5.21 7.25 -3.11
N GLU A 59 6.08 6.28 -2.83
CA GLU A 59 5.96 4.89 -3.25
C GLU A 59 4.64 4.22 -2.81
N LYS A 60 3.98 4.76 -1.78
CA LYS A 60 2.73 4.22 -1.24
C LYS A 60 1.60 4.22 -2.25
N LEU A 61 1.53 5.25 -3.10
CA LEU A 61 0.56 5.31 -4.20
C LEU A 61 0.95 4.38 -5.35
N TRP A 62 2.21 4.44 -5.78
CA TRP A 62 2.65 3.83 -7.03
C TRP A 62 2.82 2.31 -6.95
N ARG A 63 3.32 1.79 -5.82
CA ARG A 63 3.61 0.36 -5.65
C ARG A 63 2.41 -0.57 -5.83
N PRO A 64 1.22 -0.30 -5.25
CA PRO A 64 0.07 -1.17 -5.51
C PRO A 64 -0.34 -1.15 -6.99
N LEU A 65 -0.23 0.00 -7.66
CA LEU A 65 -0.58 0.13 -9.09
C LEU A 65 0.32 -0.74 -9.98
N THR A 66 1.61 -0.87 -9.67
CA THR A 66 2.53 -1.69 -10.49
C THR A 66 2.22 -3.17 -10.44
N VAL A 67 1.49 -3.64 -9.42
CA VAL A 67 1.12 -5.06 -9.24
C VAL A 67 -0.37 -5.32 -9.42
N GLY A 68 -1.13 -4.33 -9.90
CA GLY A 68 -2.57 -4.46 -10.16
C GLY A 68 -3.46 -4.39 -8.91
N SER A 69 -2.94 -3.95 -7.77
CA SER A 69 -3.74 -3.62 -6.59
C SER A 69 -4.22 -2.17 -6.65
N ILE A 70 -5.48 -1.92 -6.29
CA ILE A 70 -6.09 -0.59 -6.36
C ILE A 70 -5.75 0.20 -5.09
N PRO A 71 -5.01 1.32 -5.16
CA PRO A 71 -4.72 2.14 -4.00
C PRO A 71 -5.96 2.89 -3.51
N ILE A 72 -6.26 2.78 -2.22
CA ILE A 72 -7.15 3.70 -1.49
C ILE A 72 -6.24 4.81 -0.95
N TYR A 73 -6.11 5.89 -1.72
CA TYR A 73 -5.14 6.95 -1.47
C TYR A 73 -5.68 8.08 -0.59
N TYR A 74 -4.83 8.57 0.32
CA TYR A 74 -5.04 9.80 1.08
C TYR A 74 -3.69 10.47 1.36
N GLY A 75 -3.50 11.71 0.91
CA GLY A 75 -2.21 12.38 0.97
C GLY A 75 -2.27 13.73 0.30
N SER A 76 -1.64 13.88 -0.86
CA SER A 76 -1.60 15.13 -1.61
C SER A 76 -3.00 15.58 -2.10
N PRO A 77 -3.45 16.80 -1.77
CA PRO A 77 -4.66 17.40 -2.35
C PRO A 77 -4.54 17.70 -3.85
N SER A 78 -3.32 17.93 -4.34
CA SER A 78 -3.07 18.20 -5.76
C SER A 78 -3.27 16.95 -6.62
N PHE A 79 -3.16 15.76 -6.02
CA PHE A 79 -3.43 14.50 -6.71
C PHE A 79 -4.95 14.34 -6.93
N LYS A 80 -5.37 14.60 -8.17
CA LYS A 80 -6.72 14.30 -8.64
C LYS A 80 -6.68 12.93 -9.28
N VAL A 81 -7.48 12.01 -8.75
CA VAL A 81 -7.63 10.63 -9.22
C VAL A 81 -7.59 10.57 -10.75
N LEU A 82 -6.68 9.76 -11.30
CA LEU A 82 -6.81 9.27 -12.68
C LEU A 82 -8.20 8.64 -12.77
N LYS A 83 -9.13 9.33 -13.46
CA LYS A 83 -10.38 8.70 -13.88
C LYS A 83 -9.97 7.50 -14.73
N PHE A 84 -10.00 6.31 -14.14
CA PHE A 84 -9.97 5.08 -14.91
C PHE A 84 -11.19 5.13 -15.82
N ILE A 85 -10.94 5.40 -17.10
CA ILE A 85 -11.92 5.18 -18.16
C ILE A 85 -12.11 3.67 -18.19
N ILE A 86 -13.16 3.20 -17.53
CA ILE A 86 -13.80 1.92 -17.84
C ILE A 86 -14.80 2.17 -18.96
#